data_AF-H3NI61-F1
#
_entry.id   AF-H3NI61-F1
#
_cell.length_a   1.000
_cell.length_b   1.000
_cell.length_c   1.000
_cell.angle_alpha   90.00
_cell.angle_beta   90.00
_cell.angle_gamma   90.00
#
_symmetry.space_group_name_H-M   'P 1'
#
loop_
_entity.id
_entity.type
_entity.pdbx_description
1 polymer ?
#
loop_
_entity_poly.entity_id
_entity_poly.type
_entity_poly.pdbx_seq_one_letter_code
_entity_poly.pdbx_strand_id
1 'polypeptide(L)'
;MTEETPQEIRSTIEKKLALLPELPGCYLMYDKNNKIIYIGKAKNLKNRVRSYFRGAHDTKTTKLVAEIHHFETIVTNSNKEALILEINLIQEYRPQYNIKLKDGTMYPYLKITNERDPQLIITNQVLKDGGHYFGPFPNVKAATATQQLLHKVYPLRRCGKNETRACFYYHLGQCIGCCDHPISKEEYQDQIQHIKDFFNGNVAVIKKDLQIKMQESAEKLDFEQAADYRDQIDYLTTTVERQTIMSKDYDNMDVFNYYFDRGWLSIQTFMLRQGSILKRKAALFPIYGERDPEDEVTTYIARFYKEKAQVMPRAILVPASVDQALLAEVFEVPIQTPLRGKKRSMLELCEKNAKLALDEKFRLLEMSTRKTLGAIEELANYLNIDKAEYIEAFDHSNIQGSHSVSGMVVYRQGKPDRKSYRKFKIKTVTGSNEFAHTQEVIRRRYTRLLKEEAILPDLILMDGGIIQVRAARDVLENELNLMTPVAGMVKDDHHRTAALLDGYKEELVPVDPHSQAFHLIQRIQEEVHRYAISYHRQVRAKSQYASRLDQIEGVGPVTRNKLLKHFKSIKNIQTASIEEMRKLGITRPVAQKIHQSLNPSDTVD
;
A
#
# COMPACT_ATOMS: atom_id res chain seq x y z
N MET A 1 14.19 -1.06 -27.16
CA MET A 1 13.99 -2.13 -26.16
C MET A 1 14.91 -3.28 -26.56
N THR A 2 16.11 -3.32 -25.98
CA THR A 2 17.01 -4.47 -26.13
C THR A 2 16.41 -5.65 -25.38
N GLU A 3 16.23 -6.79 -26.04
CA GLU A 3 15.74 -8.02 -25.41
C GLU A 3 16.74 -8.47 -24.31
N GLU A 4 16.25 -8.69 -23.08
CA GLU A 4 17.08 -9.21 -21.99
C GLU A 4 17.62 -10.59 -22.37
N THR A 5 18.91 -10.82 -22.15
CA THR A 5 19.52 -12.13 -22.43
C THR A 5 19.01 -13.19 -21.42
N PRO A 6 18.95 -14.48 -21.79
CA PRO A 6 18.55 -15.55 -20.87
C PRO A 6 19.38 -15.59 -19.57
N GLN A 7 20.64 -15.15 -19.64
CA GLN A 7 21.54 -15.10 -18.50
C GLN A 7 21.21 -13.95 -17.53
N GLU A 8 20.76 -12.80 -18.05
CA GLU A 8 20.27 -11.68 -17.25
C GLU A 8 18.95 -12.03 -16.55
N ILE A 9 18.02 -12.66 -17.26
CA ILE A 9 16.74 -13.14 -16.68
C ILE A 9 17.02 -14.10 -15.53
N ARG A 10 17.90 -15.08 -15.73
CA ARG A 10 18.29 -16.03 -14.68
C ARG A 10 18.93 -15.33 -13.48
N SER A 11 19.84 -14.37 -13.71
CA SER A 11 20.46 -13.60 -12.63
C SER A 11 19.42 -12.82 -11.81
N THR A 12 18.44 -12.21 -12.48
CA THR A 12 17.36 -11.46 -11.84
C THR A 12 16.47 -12.38 -11.00
N ILE A 13 16.10 -13.54 -11.55
CA ILE A 13 15.36 -14.58 -10.82
C ILE A 13 16.13 -15.03 -9.57
N GLU A 14 17.43 -15.33 -9.69
CA GLU A 14 18.27 -15.77 -8.57
C GLU A 14 18.33 -14.72 -7.45
N LYS A 15 18.47 -13.43 -7.80
CA LYS A 15 18.41 -12.33 -6.83
C LYS A 15 17.05 -12.28 -6.15
N LYS A 16 15.96 -12.41 -6.90
CA LYS A 16 14.60 -12.39 -6.36
C LYS A 16 14.31 -13.60 -5.46
N LEU A 17 14.82 -14.78 -5.79
CA LEU A 17 14.75 -15.97 -4.94
C LEU A 17 15.47 -15.77 -3.59
N ALA A 18 16.47 -14.90 -3.52
CA ALA A 18 17.16 -14.56 -2.26
C ALA A 18 16.25 -13.77 -1.30
N LEU A 19 15.28 -13.03 -1.84
CA LEU A 19 14.43 -12.09 -1.10
C LEU A 19 13.09 -12.67 -0.64
N LEU A 20 12.78 -13.91 -1.05
CA LEU A 20 11.51 -14.55 -0.74
C LEU A 20 11.24 -14.68 0.78
N PRO A 21 10.02 -14.38 1.24
CA PRO A 21 9.65 -14.50 2.64
C PRO A 21 9.39 -15.95 3.06
N GLU A 22 9.62 -16.25 4.34
CA GLU A 22 9.30 -17.53 4.99
C GLU A 22 7.85 -17.55 5.51
N LEU A 23 6.91 -17.10 4.68
CA LEU A 23 5.50 -16.95 5.03
C LEU A 23 4.61 -17.78 4.09
N PRO A 24 3.37 -18.13 4.50
CA PRO A 24 2.42 -18.75 3.62
C PRO A 24 1.88 -17.75 2.59
N GLY A 25 1.48 -18.25 1.43
CA GLY A 25 0.93 -17.42 0.37
C GLY A 25 0.82 -18.11 -0.97
N CYS A 26 0.48 -17.33 -1.98
CA CYS A 26 0.47 -17.73 -3.38
C CYS A 26 1.68 -17.16 -4.12
N TYR A 27 2.16 -17.88 -5.13
CA TYR A 27 3.16 -17.40 -6.07
C TYR A 27 2.60 -17.49 -7.49
N LEU A 28 2.89 -16.47 -8.29
CA LEU A 28 2.43 -16.32 -9.66
C LEU A 28 3.66 -16.24 -10.55
N MET A 29 3.74 -17.10 -11.56
CA MET A 29 4.84 -17.14 -12.51
C MET A 29 4.40 -16.51 -13.82
N TYR A 30 5.25 -15.65 -14.38
CA TYR A 30 4.97 -14.87 -15.57
C TYR A 30 5.96 -15.18 -16.68
N ASP A 31 5.46 -15.14 -17.92
CA ASP A 31 6.30 -15.20 -19.12
C ASP A 31 6.88 -13.84 -19.51
N LYS A 32 7.62 -13.80 -20.61
CA LYS A 32 8.22 -12.58 -21.19
C LYS A 32 7.21 -11.51 -21.60
N ASN A 33 5.94 -11.87 -21.78
CA ASN A 33 4.86 -10.95 -22.16
C ASN A 33 4.04 -10.48 -20.94
N ASN A 34 4.54 -10.70 -19.72
CA ASN A 34 3.82 -10.46 -18.46
C ASN A 34 2.49 -11.23 -18.36
N LYS A 35 2.37 -12.40 -19.02
CA LYS A 35 1.20 -13.27 -18.87
C LYS A 35 1.45 -14.28 -17.76
N ILE A 36 0.45 -14.47 -16.90
CA ILE A 36 0.51 -15.50 -15.84
C ILE A 36 0.43 -16.89 -16.49
N ILE A 37 1.49 -17.67 -16.36
CA ILE A 37 1.60 -19.02 -16.92
C ILE A 37 1.39 -20.13 -15.89
N TYR A 38 1.64 -19.84 -14.60
CA TYR A 38 1.42 -20.77 -13.50
C TYR A 38 1.13 -20.06 -12.18
N ILE A 39 0.24 -20.62 -11.36
CA ILE A 39 -0.08 -20.17 -10.01
C ILE A 39 0.01 -21.36 -9.05
N GLY A 40 0.60 -21.15 -7.89
CA GLY A 40 0.62 -22.16 -6.82
C GLY A 40 0.58 -21.58 -5.42
N LYS A 41 0.23 -22.40 -4.42
CA LYS A 41 0.31 -22.05 -3.00
C LYS A 41 1.56 -22.62 -2.31
N ALA A 42 1.96 -21.99 -1.21
CA ALA A 42 3.01 -22.47 -0.33
C ALA A 42 2.66 -22.24 1.15
N LYS A 43 3.06 -23.18 2.01
CA LYS A 43 3.17 -22.92 3.46
C LYS A 43 4.35 -22.00 3.78
N ASN A 44 5.40 -22.09 2.96
CA ASN A 44 6.60 -21.27 3.04
C ASN A 44 7.02 -20.93 1.60
N LEU A 45 6.82 -19.67 1.20
CA LEU A 45 7.09 -19.19 -0.16
C LEU A 45 8.56 -19.37 -0.55
N LYS A 46 9.50 -19.04 0.34
CA LYS A 46 10.95 -19.21 0.12
C LYS A 46 11.33 -20.63 -0.29
N ASN A 47 10.92 -21.64 0.47
CA ASN A 47 11.28 -23.02 0.20
C ASN A 47 10.59 -23.54 -1.08
N ARG A 48 9.30 -23.23 -1.23
CA ARG A 48 8.49 -23.75 -2.34
C ARG A 48 8.88 -23.15 -3.68
N VAL A 49 9.11 -21.85 -3.77
CA VAL A 49 9.45 -21.21 -5.05
C VAL A 49 10.88 -21.58 -5.46
N ARG A 50 11.83 -21.63 -4.51
CA ARG A 50 13.20 -22.07 -4.80
C ARG A 50 13.29 -23.50 -5.33
N SER A 51 12.36 -24.39 -4.96
CA SER A 51 12.39 -25.78 -5.43
C SER A 51 12.11 -25.91 -6.93
N TYR A 52 11.56 -24.89 -7.60
CA TYR A 52 11.39 -24.91 -9.07
C TYR A 52 12.69 -24.60 -9.83
N PHE A 53 13.70 -24.03 -9.14
CA PHE A 53 14.95 -23.60 -9.78
C PHE A 53 16.14 -24.43 -9.29
N ARG A 54 15.90 -25.59 -8.66
CA ARG A 54 16.93 -26.44 -8.06
C ARG A 54 16.65 -27.92 -8.34
N GLY A 55 17.67 -28.62 -8.81
CA GLY A 55 17.65 -30.08 -8.99
C GLY A 55 17.08 -30.53 -10.34
N ALA A 56 16.97 -31.84 -10.50
CA ALA A 56 16.33 -32.44 -11.67
C ALA A 56 14.81 -32.34 -11.56
N HIS A 57 14.17 -32.00 -12.67
CA HIS A 57 12.72 -31.83 -12.77
C HIS A 57 12.15 -32.75 -13.84
N ASP A 58 10.87 -33.06 -13.76
CA ASP A 58 10.18 -33.71 -14.86
C ASP A 58 10.19 -32.82 -16.11
N THR A 59 9.94 -33.41 -17.29
CA THR A 59 9.96 -32.69 -18.57
C THR A 59 8.99 -31.50 -18.58
N LYS A 60 7.84 -31.64 -17.91
CA LYS A 60 6.84 -30.57 -17.78
C LYS A 60 7.36 -29.39 -16.95
N THR A 61 7.92 -29.63 -15.76
CA THR A 61 8.40 -28.56 -14.89
C THR A 61 9.64 -27.89 -15.48
N THR A 62 10.50 -28.65 -16.15
CA THR A 62 11.63 -28.09 -16.91
C THR A 62 11.16 -27.10 -17.97
N LYS A 63 10.12 -27.44 -18.75
CA LYS A 63 9.54 -26.55 -19.75
C LYS A 63 8.90 -25.30 -19.12
N LEU A 64 8.14 -25.48 -18.03
CA LEU A 64 7.57 -24.36 -17.29
C LEU A 64 8.68 -23.38 -16.86
N VAL A 65 9.75 -23.88 -16.22
CA VAL A 65 10.83 -23.06 -15.67
C VAL A 65 11.57 -22.28 -16.75
N ALA A 66 11.75 -22.87 -17.93
CA ALA A 66 12.36 -22.19 -19.07
C ALA A 66 11.54 -21.01 -19.60
N GLU A 67 10.21 -21.00 -19.41
CA GLU A 67 9.32 -19.91 -19.82
C GLU A 67 9.13 -18.85 -18.72
N ILE A 68 9.62 -19.08 -17.50
CA ILE A 68 9.51 -18.11 -16.41
C ILE A 68 10.48 -16.97 -16.67
N HIS A 69 9.93 -15.77 -16.89
CA HIS A 69 10.69 -14.53 -16.97
C HIS A 69 10.81 -13.85 -15.60
N HIS A 70 9.71 -13.83 -14.84
CA HIS A 70 9.70 -13.34 -13.47
C HIS A 70 8.53 -13.96 -12.69
N PHE A 71 8.46 -13.70 -11.39
CA PHE A 71 7.38 -14.18 -10.54
C PHE A 71 6.93 -13.10 -9.56
N GLU A 72 5.76 -13.27 -8.96
CA GLU A 72 5.26 -12.46 -7.84
C GLU A 72 4.82 -13.37 -6.70
N THR A 73 4.72 -12.80 -5.50
CA THR A 73 4.15 -13.50 -4.35
C THR A 73 3.10 -12.65 -3.66
N ILE A 74 2.08 -13.32 -3.12
CA ILE A 74 1.03 -12.72 -2.30
C ILE A 74 1.03 -13.47 -0.97
N VAL A 75 1.39 -12.79 0.11
CA VAL A 75 1.44 -13.35 1.46
C VAL A 75 0.03 -13.37 2.05
N THR A 76 -0.31 -14.47 2.73
CA THR A 76 -1.58 -14.65 3.46
C THR A 76 -1.33 -14.87 4.96
N ASN A 77 -2.37 -14.84 5.81
CA ASN A 77 -2.21 -15.11 7.24
C ASN A 77 -2.09 -16.61 7.54
N SER A 78 -2.62 -17.46 6.66
CA SER A 78 -2.58 -18.91 6.85
C SER A 78 -2.47 -19.70 5.54
N ASN A 79 -2.08 -20.97 5.64
CA ASN A 79 -2.09 -21.90 4.52
C ASN A 79 -3.51 -22.21 4.01
N LYS A 80 -4.55 -22.08 4.85
CA LYS A 80 -5.95 -22.24 4.43
C LYS A 80 -6.36 -21.09 3.52
N GLU A 81 -6.01 -19.86 3.90
CA GLU A 81 -6.25 -18.68 3.05
C GLU A 81 -5.46 -18.73 1.74
N ALA A 82 -4.20 -19.22 1.78
CA ALA A 82 -3.41 -19.41 0.56
C ALA A 82 -4.05 -20.42 -0.40
N LEU A 83 -4.69 -21.47 0.11
CA LEU A 83 -5.43 -22.43 -0.73
C LEU A 83 -6.65 -21.80 -1.39
N ILE A 84 -7.44 -21.03 -0.63
CA ILE A 84 -8.62 -20.34 -1.18
C ILE A 84 -8.19 -19.34 -2.25
N LEU A 85 -7.16 -18.54 -1.96
CA LEU A 85 -6.62 -17.56 -2.91
C LEU A 85 -6.08 -18.24 -4.17
N GLU A 86 -5.36 -19.36 -4.06
CA GLU A 86 -4.85 -20.13 -5.21
C GLU A 86 -5.99 -20.57 -6.13
N ILE A 87 -7.06 -21.15 -5.58
CA ILE A 87 -8.22 -21.59 -6.36
C ILE A 87 -8.81 -20.40 -7.13
N ASN A 88 -9.02 -19.27 -6.45
CA ASN A 88 -9.61 -18.08 -7.05
C ASN A 88 -8.75 -17.52 -8.19
N LEU A 89 -7.44 -17.42 -7.97
CA LEU A 89 -6.52 -16.90 -8.98
C LEU A 89 -6.40 -17.86 -10.19
N ILE A 90 -6.41 -19.18 -9.99
CA ILE A 90 -6.41 -20.15 -11.10
C ILE A 90 -7.70 -20.05 -11.92
N GLN A 91 -8.85 -19.91 -11.26
CA GLN A 91 -10.13 -19.78 -11.97
C GLN A 91 -10.24 -18.45 -12.72
N GLU A 92 -9.70 -17.36 -12.18
CA GLU A 92 -9.69 -16.04 -12.82
C GLU A 92 -8.75 -16.00 -14.03
N TYR A 93 -7.48 -16.40 -13.86
CA TYR A 93 -6.45 -16.23 -14.90
C TYR A 93 -6.30 -17.43 -15.83
N ARG A 94 -6.83 -18.59 -15.44
CA ARG A 94 -6.73 -19.88 -16.16
C ARG A 94 -5.33 -20.13 -16.77
N PRO A 95 -4.25 -20.10 -15.96
CA PRO A 95 -2.89 -20.15 -16.48
C PRO A 95 -2.61 -21.45 -17.25
N GLN A 96 -1.81 -21.38 -18.29
CA GLN A 96 -1.59 -22.50 -19.21
C GLN A 96 -1.13 -23.78 -18.50
N TYR A 97 -0.19 -23.69 -17.55
CA TYR A 97 0.44 -24.86 -16.92
C TYR A 97 -0.32 -25.44 -15.71
N ASN A 98 -1.30 -24.71 -15.17
CA ASN A 98 -2.22 -25.26 -14.16
C ASN A 98 -3.17 -26.27 -14.84
N ILE A 99 -3.15 -27.53 -14.43
CA ILE A 99 -4.05 -28.56 -15.02
C ILE A 99 -5.36 -28.64 -14.24
N LYS A 100 -5.25 -28.64 -12.91
CA LYS A 100 -6.39 -28.73 -11.99
C LYS A 100 -6.88 -27.32 -11.63
N LEU A 101 -8.13 -27.25 -11.13
CA LEU A 101 -8.76 -26.03 -10.60
C LEU A 101 -9.08 -24.95 -11.65
N LYS A 102 -8.90 -25.24 -12.94
CA LYS A 102 -9.37 -24.39 -14.05
C LYS A 102 -10.88 -24.43 -14.21
N ASP A 103 -11.43 -25.63 -14.04
CA ASP A 103 -12.85 -25.92 -14.14
C ASP A 103 -13.48 -25.89 -12.75
N GLY A 104 -14.68 -25.30 -12.70
CA GLY A 104 -15.34 -24.88 -11.48
C GLY A 104 -15.74 -23.42 -11.59
N THR A 105 -16.90 -23.05 -11.05
CA THR A 105 -17.34 -21.66 -11.02
C THR A 105 -16.55 -20.91 -9.95
N MET A 106 -15.98 -19.76 -10.33
CA MET A 106 -15.82 -18.63 -9.40
C MET A 106 -17.11 -18.46 -8.60
N TYR A 107 -17.00 -18.10 -7.31
CA TYR A 107 -18.12 -18.08 -6.36
C TYR A 107 -19.48 -17.80 -7.02
N PRO A 108 -20.39 -18.80 -7.07
CA PRO A 108 -21.66 -18.63 -7.74
C PRO A 108 -22.50 -17.55 -7.04
N TYR A 109 -23.29 -16.85 -7.83
CA TYR A 109 -24.32 -15.93 -7.39
C TYR A 109 -25.67 -16.53 -7.77
N LEU A 110 -26.69 -16.27 -6.95
CA LEU A 110 -28.07 -16.42 -7.36
C LEU A 110 -28.53 -15.11 -7.99
N LYS A 111 -29.16 -15.19 -9.15
CA LYS A 111 -29.67 -14.04 -9.88
C LYS A 111 -31.17 -14.19 -10.08
N ILE A 112 -31.92 -13.14 -9.74
CA ILE A 112 -33.28 -12.95 -10.23
C ILE A 112 -33.20 -12.18 -11.55
N THR A 113 -33.69 -12.78 -12.65
CA THR A 113 -33.66 -12.16 -13.98
C THR A 113 -34.62 -10.98 -14.07
N ASN A 114 -34.28 -9.99 -14.90
CA ASN A 114 -35.10 -8.80 -15.15
C ASN A 114 -35.86 -8.93 -16.46
N GLU A 115 -36.82 -9.84 -16.49
CA GLU A 115 -37.71 -10.07 -17.63
C GLU A 115 -39.16 -10.11 -17.15
N ARG A 116 -40.15 -10.20 -18.06
CA ARG A 116 -41.57 -10.17 -17.70
C ARG A 116 -41.95 -11.23 -16.66
N ASP A 117 -41.36 -12.41 -16.77
CA ASP A 117 -41.53 -13.55 -15.87
C ASP A 117 -40.16 -13.96 -15.30
N PRO A 118 -39.76 -13.39 -14.15
CA PRO A 118 -38.43 -13.60 -13.56
C PRO A 118 -38.13 -15.05 -13.20
N GLN A 119 -36.86 -15.43 -13.36
CA GLN A 119 -36.30 -16.71 -12.95
C GLN A 119 -35.24 -16.49 -11.86
N LEU A 120 -35.12 -17.47 -10.95
CA LEU A 120 -33.99 -17.57 -10.04
C LEU A 120 -32.94 -18.52 -10.65
N ILE A 121 -31.80 -18.01 -11.07
CA ILE A 121 -30.73 -18.78 -11.74
C ILE A 121 -29.39 -18.68 -11.00
N ILE A 122 -28.54 -19.68 -11.15
CA ILE A 122 -27.15 -19.62 -10.68
C ILE A 122 -26.26 -19.08 -11.80
N THR A 123 -25.47 -18.06 -11.50
CA THR A 123 -24.52 -17.44 -12.44
C THR A 123 -23.17 -17.18 -11.78
N ASN A 124 -22.11 -17.14 -12.56
CA ASN A 124 -20.77 -16.76 -12.13
C ASN A 124 -20.39 -15.33 -12.57
N GLN A 125 -21.30 -14.62 -13.25
CA GLN A 125 -21.10 -13.26 -13.75
C GLN A 125 -22.18 -12.33 -13.21
N VAL A 126 -21.75 -11.21 -12.64
CA VAL A 126 -22.62 -10.10 -12.25
C VAL A 126 -22.58 -9.07 -13.38
N LEU A 127 -23.72 -8.84 -14.03
CA LEU A 127 -23.87 -7.92 -15.16
C LEU A 127 -24.76 -6.73 -14.75
N LYS A 128 -24.59 -5.57 -15.40
CA LYS A 128 -25.49 -4.42 -15.24
C LYS A 128 -26.73 -4.58 -16.13
N ASP A 129 -27.48 -5.67 -15.94
CA ASP A 129 -28.65 -6.01 -16.76
C ASP A 129 -30.00 -5.77 -16.04
N GLY A 130 -29.96 -5.09 -14.90
CA GLY A 130 -31.13 -4.80 -14.07
C GLY A 130 -31.61 -6.00 -13.23
N GLY A 131 -30.97 -7.17 -13.33
CA GLY A 131 -31.25 -8.30 -12.45
C GLY A 131 -30.75 -8.10 -11.02
N HIS A 132 -31.35 -8.80 -10.07
CA HIS A 132 -30.89 -8.80 -8.68
C HIS A 132 -29.94 -9.96 -8.42
N TYR A 133 -28.76 -9.69 -7.87
CA TYR A 133 -27.72 -10.67 -7.63
C TYR A 133 -27.47 -10.86 -6.13
N PHE A 134 -27.43 -12.11 -5.69
CA PHE A 134 -27.25 -12.52 -4.29
C PHE A 134 -26.07 -13.48 -4.19
N GLY A 135 -25.14 -13.21 -3.30
CA GLY A 135 -23.89 -13.96 -3.16
C GLY A 135 -22.70 -13.03 -2.90
N PRO A 136 -21.45 -13.51 -3.06
CA PRO A 136 -21.04 -14.83 -3.56
C PRO A 136 -21.32 -16.01 -2.62
N PHE A 137 -21.68 -17.18 -3.16
CA PHE A 137 -21.81 -18.45 -2.44
C PHE A 137 -20.48 -19.22 -2.41
N PRO A 138 -20.16 -19.98 -1.34
CA PRO A 138 -18.86 -20.64 -1.18
C PRO A 138 -18.60 -21.72 -2.24
N ASN A 139 -19.65 -22.34 -2.78
CA ASN A 139 -19.57 -23.30 -3.87
C ASN A 139 -20.95 -23.45 -4.54
N VAL A 140 -20.99 -24.12 -5.70
CA VAL A 140 -22.22 -24.38 -6.44
C VAL A 140 -23.22 -25.16 -5.60
N LYS A 141 -22.77 -26.14 -4.81
CA LYS A 141 -23.68 -26.97 -3.99
C LYS A 141 -24.49 -26.11 -3.00
N ALA A 142 -23.85 -25.13 -2.36
CA ALA A 142 -24.52 -24.20 -1.45
C ALA A 142 -25.51 -23.29 -2.19
N ALA A 143 -25.12 -22.76 -3.36
CA ALA A 143 -26.01 -21.96 -4.20
C ALA A 143 -27.22 -22.78 -4.68
N THR A 144 -27.00 -24.02 -5.14
CA THR A 144 -28.05 -24.94 -5.60
C THR A 144 -29.02 -25.31 -4.49
N ALA A 145 -28.53 -25.66 -3.30
CA ALA A 145 -29.40 -26.00 -2.18
C ALA A 145 -30.23 -24.78 -1.72
N THR A 146 -29.66 -23.57 -1.73
CA THR A 146 -30.40 -22.33 -1.45
C THR A 146 -31.44 -22.05 -2.54
N GLN A 147 -31.09 -22.21 -3.81
CA GLN A 147 -32.01 -22.07 -4.93
C GLN A 147 -33.20 -23.03 -4.81
N GLN A 148 -32.94 -24.29 -4.48
CA GLN A 148 -33.97 -25.32 -4.32
C GLN A 148 -34.94 -24.99 -3.19
N LEU A 149 -34.43 -24.52 -2.04
CA LEU A 149 -35.26 -24.01 -0.95
C LEU A 149 -36.14 -22.85 -1.42
N LEU A 150 -35.55 -21.83 -2.04
CA LEU A 150 -36.29 -20.65 -2.49
C LEU A 150 -37.36 -21.01 -3.51
N HIS A 151 -37.11 -21.99 -4.40
CA HIS A 151 -38.15 -22.47 -5.30
C HIS A 151 -39.33 -23.13 -4.59
N LYS A 152 -39.13 -23.80 -3.45
CA LYS A 152 -40.21 -24.41 -2.68
C LYS A 152 -41.04 -23.38 -1.90
N VAL A 153 -40.39 -22.34 -1.37
CA VAL A 153 -41.04 -21.38 -0.46
C VAL A 153 -41.57 -20.16 -1.22
N TYR A 154 -40.79 -19.65 -2.18
CA TYR A 154 -41.08 -18.46 -2.97
C TYR A 154 -40.89 -18.74 -4.47
N PRO A 155 -41.79 -19.55 -5.07
CA PRO A 155 -41.61 -20.04 -6.43
C PRO A 155 -41.58 -18.90 -7.46
N LEU A 156 -40.52 -18.88 -8.26
CA LEU A 156 -40.42 -18.10 -9.49
C LEU A 156 -40.53 -19.03 -10.71
N ARG A 157 -40.51 -18.46 -11.92
CA ARG A 157 -40.52 -19.25 -13.15
C ARG A 157 -39.30 -20.18 -13.21
N ARG A 158 -39.53 -21.44 -13.61
CA ARG A 158 -38.47 -22.42 -13.90
C ARG A 158 -38.34 -22.81 -15.37
N CYS A 159 -39.44 -22.76 -16.12
CA CYS A 159 -39.44 -23.08 -17.55
C CYS A 159 -38.73 -22.00 -18.38
N GLY A 160 -38.21 -22.40 -19.55
CA GLY A 160 -37.69 -21.46 -20.54
C GLY A 160 -38.80 -20.60 -21.16
N LYS A 161 -38.41 -19.54 -21.88
CA LYS A 161 -39.35 -18.82 -22.74
C LYS A 161 -39.86 -19.81 -23.78
N ASN A 162 -41.19 -19.99 -23.88
CA ASN A 162 -41.95 -20.78 -24.89
C ASN A 162 -42.63 -22.06 -24.40
N GLU A 163 -42.64 -22.37 -23.11
CA GLU A 163 -43.50 -23.46 -22.60
C GLU A 163 -44.95 -22.98 -22.46
N THR A 164 -45.91 -23.77 -22.96
CA THR A 164 -47.35 -23.42 -22.98
C THR A 164 -48.22 -24.34 -22.12
N ARG A 165 -47.60 -25.19 -21.29
CA ARG A 165 -48.31 -26.14 -20.41
C ARG A 165 -47.69 -26.12 -19.02
N ALA A 166 -48.51 -26.33 -18.00
CA ALA A 166 -48.04 -26.55 -16.63
C ALA A 166 -46.96 -27.65 -16.59
N CYS A 167 -45.81 -27.34 -15.99
CA CYS A 167 -44.72 -28.29 -15.85
C CYS A 167 -44.81 -29.07 -14.54
N PHE A 168 -44.06 -30.17 -14.43
CA PHE A 168 -43.99 -30.97 -13.20
C PHE A 168 -43.69 -30.13 -11.94
N TYR A 169 -42.81 -29.12 -12.07
CA TYR A 169 -42.49 -28.24 -10.94
C TYR A 169 -43.65 -27.36 -10.49
N TYR A 170 -44.58 -27.00 -11.38
CA TYR A 170 -45.80 -26.27 -10.99
C TYR A 170 -46.70 -27.16 -10.13
N HIS A 171 -46.91 -28.42 -10.54
CA HIS A 171 -47.70 -29.38 -9.76
C HIS A 171 -47.07 -29.71 -8.40
N LEU A 172 -45.76 -29.54 -8.26
CA LEU A 172 -45.05 -29.63 -6.98
C LEU A 172 -45.02 -28.31 -6.17
N GLY A 173 -45.66 -27.24 -6.66
CA GLY A 173 -45.62 -25.92 -6.03
C GLY A 173 -44.25 -25.21 -6.08
N GLN A 174 -43.31 -25.70 -6.90
CA GLN A 174 -41.94 -25.16 -7.02
C GLN A 174 -41.75 -24.18 -8.18
N CYS A 175 -42.82 -23.92 -8.92
CA CYS A 175 -42.86 -22.98 -10.04
C CYS A 175 -44.20 -22.28 -9.98
N ILE A 176 -44.19 -20.98 -10.26
CA ILE A 176 -45.40 -20.17 -10.19
C ILE A 176 -46.40 -20.46 -11.32
N GLY A 177 -45.95 -21.08 -12.43
CA GLY A 177 -46.85 -21.61 -13.47
C GLY A 177 -47.24 -20.63 -14.59
N CYS A 178 -46.46 -19.60 -14.87
CA CYS A 178 -46.76 -18.60 -15.91
C CYS A 178 -46.92 -19.16 -17.34
N CYS A 179 -46.56 -20.42 -17.57
CA CYS A 179 -46.75 -21.14 -18.83
C CYS A 179 -48.19 -21.64 -19.05
N ASP A 180 -48.99 -21.78 -18.00
CA ASP A 180 -50.36 -22.32 -18.06
C ASP A 180 -51.42 -21.21 -17.93
N HIS A 181 -51.14 -20.21 -17.09
CA HIS A 181 -52.04 -19.08 -16.81
C HIS A 181 -51.26 -17.76 -16.64
N PRO A 182 -51.89 -16.60 -16.92
CA PRO A 182 -51.26 -15.29 -16.75
C PRO A 182 -51.08 -14.94 -15.27
N ILE A 183 -49.91 -14.39 -14.93
CA ILE A 183 -49.56 -13.99 -13.57
C ILE A 183 -49.36 -12.48 -13.50
N SER A 184 -49.90 -11.86 -12.45
CA SER A 184 -49.81 -10.42 -12.25
C SER A 184 -48.38 -9.98 -11.95
N LYS A 185 -48.10 -8.69 -12.12
CA LYS A 185 -46.79 -8.13 -11.73
C LYS A 185 -46.66 -8.03 -10.22
N GLU A 186 -47.76 -7.78 -9.49
CA GLU A 186 -47.74 -7.69 -8.03
C GLU A 186 -47.33 -9.02 -7.42
N GLU A 187 -47.87 -10.14 -7.93
CA GLU A 187 -47.57 -11.47 -7.39
C GLU A 187 -46.08 -11.83 -7.55
N TYR A 188 -45.47 -11.48 -8.68
CA TYR A 188 -44.01 -11.60 -8.84
C TYR A 188 -43.24 -10.68 -7.90
N GLN A 189 -43.69 -9.44 -7.71
CA GLN A 189 -43.03 -8.50 -6.82
C GLN A 189 -43.04 -8.99 -5.37
N ASP A 190 -44.14 -9.56 -4.90
CA ASP A 190 -44.25 -10.14 -3.57
C ASP A 190 -43.25 -11.30 -3.38
N GLN A 191 -43.19 -12.24 -4.33
CA GLN A 191 -42.21 -13.33 -4.27
C GLN A 191 -40.76 -12.82 -4.28
N ILE A 192 -40.46 -11.85 -5.15
CA ILE A 192 -39.13 -11.24 -5.24
C ILE A 192 -38.78 -10.51 -3.93
N GLN A 193 -39.74 -9.84 -3.31
CA GLN A 193 -39.52 -9.13 -2.05
C GLN A 193 -39.21 -10.12 -0.92
N HIS A 194 -39.95 -11.23 -0.81
CA HIS A 194 -39.62 -12.30 0.14
C HIS A 194 -38.22 -12.89 -0.07
N ILE A 195 -37.81 -13.09 -1.34
CA ILE A 195 -36.46 -13.57 -1.65
C ILE A 195 -35.40 -12.51 -1.24
N LYS A 196 -35.65 -11.23 -1.48
CA LYS A 196 -34.75 -10.14 -1.02
C LYS A 196 -34.65 -10.13 0.50
N ASP A 197 -35.76 -10.28 1.21
CA ASP A 197 -35.80 -10.27 2.68
C ASP A 197 -35.10 -11.49 3.28
N PHE A 198 -35.22 -12.66 2.65
CA PHE A 198 -34.43 -13.85 2.97
C PHE A 198 -32.93 -13.53 2.95
N PHE A 199 -32.44 -12.91 1.86
CA PHE A 199 -31.03 -12.57 1.71
C PHE A 199 -30.57 -11.40 2.59
N ASN A 200 -31.48 -10.51 3.00
CA ASN A 200 -31.20 -9.45 3.96
C ASN A 200 -31.16 -9.95 5.42
N GLY A 201 -31.43 -11.25 5.65
CA GLY A 201 -31.23 -11.90 6.94
C GLY A 201 -32.47 -11.92 7.84
N ASN A 202 -33.67 -11.70 7.29
CA ASN A 202 -34.96 -11.88 7.97
C ASN A 202 -35.42 -13.36 7.97
N VAL A 203 -34.48 -14.27 8.28
CA VAL A 203 -34.72 -15.73 8.28
C VAL A 203 -35.76 -16.15 9.33
N ALA A 204 -35.89 -15.38 10.41
CA ALA A 204 -36.83 -15.66 11.50
C ALA A 204 -38.30 -15.67 11.05
N VAL A 205 -38.67 -14.78 10.11
CA VAL A 205 -40.05 -14.71 9.58
C VAL A 205 -40.38 -15.98 8.79
N ILE A 206 -39.43 -16.42 7.98
CA ILE A 206 -39.53 -17.57 7.08
C ILE A 206 -39.61 -18.87 7.90
N LYS A 207 -38.77 -18.98 8.92
CA LYS A 207 -38.81 -20.09 9.88
C LYS A 207 -40.17 -20.19 10.57
N LYS A 208 -40.73 -19.07 10.99
CA LYS A 208 -42.04 -19.02 11.65
C LYS A 208 -43.16 -19.44 10.70
N ASP A 209 -43.14 -18.98 9.46
CA ASP A 209 -44.11 -19.38 8.42
C ASP A 209 -44.04 -20.88 8.14
N LEU A 210 -42.83 -21.43 7.97
CA LEU A 210 -42.64 -22.87 7.77
C LEU A 210 -43.05 -23.70 9.00
N GLN A 211 -42.85 -23.19 10.21
CA GLN A 211 -43.32 -23.86 11.43
C GLN A 211 -44.84 -23.92 11.50
N ILE A 212 -45.53 -22.84 11.13
CA ILE A 212 -47.00 -22.82 11.05
C ILE A 212 -47.48 -23.84 10.02
N LYS A 213 -46.93 -23.82 8.81
CA LYS A 213 -47.27 -24.77 7.74
C LYS A 213 -47.00 -26.23 8.11
N MET A 214 -45.89 -26.49 8.79
CA MET A 214 -45.55 -27.82 9.32
C MET A 214 -46.60 -28.30 10.32
N GLN A 215 -47.00 -27.42 11.25
CA GLN A 215 -47.99 -27.73 12.28
C GLN A 215 -49.37 -27.98 11.67
N GLU A 216 -49.81 -27.14 10.73
CA GLU A 216 -51.08 -27.31 10.00
C GLU A 216 -51.11 -28.61 9.19
N SER A 217 -50.02 -28.98 8.53
CA SER A 217 -49.91 -30.26 7.81
C SER A 217 -49.93 -31.46 8.76
N ALA A 218 -49.28 -31.36 9.92
CA ALA A 218 -49.32 -32.41 10.95
C ALA A 218 -50.74 -32.59 11.53
N GLU A 219 -51.47 -31.49 11.75
CA GLU A 219 -52.87 -31.51 12.19
C GLU A 219 -53.82 -32.14 11.16
N LYS A 220 -53.52 -31.98 9.87
CA LYS A 220 -54.22 -32.63 8.76
C LYS A 220 -53.81 -34.09 8.53
N LEU A 221 -52.87 -34.63 9.32
CA LEU A 221 -52.27 -35.97 9.17
C LEU A 221 -51.45 -36.16 7.87
N ASP A 222 -51.03 -35.06 7.23
CA ASP A 222 -50.16 -35.06 6.04
C ASP A 222 -48.68 -35.12 6.44
N PHE A 223 -48.27 -36.26 7.02
CA PHE A 223 -46.94 -36.40 7.64
C PHE A 223 -45.77 -36.24 6.67
N GLU A 224 -45.92 -36.60 5.40
CA GLU A 224 -44.88 -36.40 4.38
C GLU A 224 -44.63 -34.90 4.12
N GLN A 225 -45.71 -34.12 4.04
CA GLN A 225 -45.63 -32.68 3.83
C GLN A 225 -45.06 -31.97 5.07
N ALA A 226 -45.48 -32.39 6.27
CA ALA A 226 -44.91 -31.91 7.52
C ALA A 226 -43.41 -32.24 7.64
N ALA A 227 -42.98 -33.43 7.22
CA ALA A 227 -41.58 -33.81 7.18
C ALA A 227 -40.77 -32.94 6.20
N ASP A 228 -41.30 -32.62 5.01
CA ASP A 228 -40.61 -31.74 4.06
C ASP A 228 -40.43 -30.32 4.64
N TYR A 229 -41.44 -29.77 5.34
CA TYR A 229 -41.30 -28.48 6.03
C TYR A 229 -40.29 -28.51 7.18
N ARG A 230 -40.27 -29.60 7.98
CA ARG A 230 -39.26 -29.81 9.02
C ARG A 230 -37.85 -29.82 8.42
N ASP A 231 -37.63 -30.58 7.36
CA ASP A 231 -36.33 -30.69 6.71
C ASP A 231 -35.89 -29.34 6.10
N GLN A 232 -36.83 -28.53 5.60
CA GLN A 232 -36.57 -27.15 5.18
C GLN A 232 -36.18 -26.24 6.36
N ILE A 233 -36.84 -26.35 7.52
CA ILE A 233 -36.50 -25.62 8.75
C ILE A 233 -35.11 -26.01 9.26
N ASP A 234 -34.78 -27.30 9.22
CA ASP A 234 -33.47 -27.81 9.63
C ASP A 234 -32.37 -27.32 8.67
N TYR A 235 -32.62 -27.33 7.36
CA TYR A 235 -31.71 -26.76 6.38
C TYR A 235 -31.50 -25.24 6.59
N LEU A 236 -32.57 -24.50 6.84
CA LEU A 236 -32.51 -23.07 7.19
C LEU A 236 -31.68 -22.82 8.44
N THR A 237 -31.85 -23.63 9.49
CA THR A 237 -31.15 -23.49 10.77
C THR A 237 -29.66 -23.89 10.66
N THR A 238 -29.36 -24.98 9.94
CA THR A 238 -28.01 -25.53 9.84
C THR A 238 -27.14 -24.82 8.80
N THR A 239 -27.74 -24.41 7.67
CA THR A 239 -27.02 -23.83 6.53
C THR A 239 -27.17 -22.33 6.49
N VAL A 240 -28.40 -21.82 6.50
CA VAL A 240 -28.66 -20.38 6.31
C VAL A 240 -28.36 -19.60 7.57
N GLU A 241 -28.89 -19.92 8.76
CA GLU A 241 -28.59 -19.18 9.99
C GLU A 241 -27.08 -19.17 10.31
N ARG A 242 -26.37 -20.31 10.20
CA ARG A 242 -24.90 -20.33 10.39
C ARG A 242 -24.16 -19.51 9.33
N GLN A 243 -24.56 -19.59 8.06
CA GLN A 243 -23.93 -18.79 6.99
C GLN A 243 -24.34 -17.31 7.05
N THR A 244 -25.53 -16.97 7.53
CA THR A 244 -26.07 -15.61 7.65
C THR A 244 -25.48 -14.91 8.87
N ILE A 245 -25.29 -15.62 9.99
CA ILE A 245 -24.50 -15.15 11.13
C ILE A 245 -23.05 -14.92 10.69
N MET A 246 -22.48 -15.81 9.87
CA MET A 246 -21.18 -15.56 9.23
C MET A 246 -21.22 -14.43 8.18
N SER A 247 -22.33 -14.24 7.44
CA SER A 247 -22.45 -13.23 6.36
C SER A 247 -22.74 -11.82 6.88
N LYS A 248 -23.44 -11.70 8.01
CA LYS A 248 -23.63 -10.43 8.74
C LYS A 248 -22.28 -9.86 9.20
N ASP A 249 -21.28 -10.72 9.39
CA ASP A 249 -19.91 -10.33 9.74
C ASP A 249 -18.94 -10.23 8.53
N TYR A 250 -19.33 -10.68 7.33
CA TYR A 250 -18.51 -10.64 6.12
C TYR A 250 -19.20 -9.99 4.94
N ASP A 251 -19.33 -8.67 5.02
CA ASP A 251 -19.63 -7.83 3.87
C ASP A 251 -18.60 -8.01 2.74
N ASN A 252 -19.07 -7.99 1.49
CA ASN A 252 -18.21 -7.77 0.33
C ASN A 252 -17.48 -6.45 0.55
N MET A 253 -16.21 -6.53 0.90
CA MET A 253 -15.38 -5.39 1.28
C MET A 253 -14.13 -5.38 0.42
N ASP A 254 -13.67 -4.21 0.06
CA ASP A 254 -12.36 -4.07 -0.56
C ASP A 254 -11.44 -3.36 0.42
N VAL A 255 -10.21 -3.84 0.54
CA VAL A 255 -9.21 -3.32 1.47
C VAL A 255 -8.10 -2.70 0.67
N PHE A 256 -7.83 -1.43 0.90
CA PHE A 256 -6.71 -0.72 0.35
C PHE A 256 -5.72 -0.43 1.46
N ASN A 257 -4.44 -0.62 1.19
CA ASN A 257 -3.38 -0.12 2.04
C ASN A 257 -2.14 0.15 1.21
N TYR A 258 -1.23 0.94 1.76
CA TYR A 258 -0.03 1.38 1.06
C TYR A 258 1.18 1.36 1.98
N TYR A 259 2.35 1.44 1.35
CA TYR A 259 3.61 1.68 2.03
C TYR A 259 4.42 2.65 1.18
N PHE A 260 4.92 3.72 1.81
CA PHE A 260 5.73 4.73 1.17
C PHE A 260 7.12 4.72 1.80
N ASP A 261 8.14 4.53 0.98
CA ASP A 261 9.55 4.63 1.38
C ASP A 261 10.39 5.12 0.21
N ARG A 262 11.40 5.94 0.51
CA ARG A 262 12.36 6.52 -0.46
C ARG A 262 11.70 7.05 -1.74
N GLY A 263 10.63 7.85 -1.62
CA GLY A 263 9.96 8.47 -2.77
C GLY A 263 9.11 7.53 -3.62
N TRP A 264 8.99 6.25 -3.24
CA TRP A 264 8.18 5.26 -3.95
C TRP A 264 6.97 4.86 -3.12
N LEU A 265 5.85 4.73 -3.81
CA LEU A 265 4.57 4.31 -3.25
C LEU A 265 4.22 2.92 -3.77
N SER A 266 3.93 2.01 -2.85
CA SER A 266 3.37 0.69 -3.14
C SER A 266 1.96 0.64 -2.58
N ILE A 267 0.97 0.45 -3.43
CA ILE A 267 -0.43 0.30 -3.05
C ILE A 267 -0.85 -1.15 -3.31
N GLN A 268 -1.52 -1.76 -2.34
CA GLN A 268 -2.16 -3.06 -2.46
C GLN A 268 -3.67 -2.92 -2.29
N THR A 269 -4.40 -3.70 -3.08
CA THR A 269 -5.86 -3.80 -3.00
C THR A 269 -6.25 -5.26 -2.89
N PHE A 270 -6.92 -5.62 -1.79
CA PHE A 270 -7.53 -6.94 -1.60
C PHE A 270 -9.03 -6.84 -1.71
N MET A 271 -9.62 -7.58 -2.65
CA MET A 271 -11.06 -7.73 -2.73
C MET A 271 -11.46 -8.90 -1.81
N LEU A 272 -12.09 -8.59 -0.69
CA LEU A 272 -12.53 -9.59 0.28
C LEU A 272 -13.96 -10.01 0.02
N ARG A 273 -14.19 -11.31 0.05
CA ARG A 273 -15.52 -11.92 -0.01
C ARG A 273 -15.58 -13.01 1.05
N GLN A 274 -16.60 -13.00 1.90
CA GLN A 274 -16.71 -13.93 3.04
C GLN A 274 -15.43 -13.97 3.93
N GLY A 275 -14.73 -12.84 4.04
CA GLY A 275 -13.51 -12.72 4.84
C GLY A 275 -12.28 -13.44 4.31
N SER A 276 -12.30 -13.88 3.05
CA SER A 276 -11.16 -14.42 2.33
C SER A 276 -10.79 -13.51 1.17
N ILE A 277 -9.51 -13.50 0.79
CA ILE A 277 -9.04 -12.72 -0.36
C ILE A 277 -9.50 -13.43 -1.63
N LEU A 278 -10.37 -12.76 -2.39
CA LEU A 278 -10.80 -13.22 -3.72
C LEU A 278 -9.74 -12.86 -4.75
N LYS A 279 -9.34 -11.59 -4.76
CA LYS A 279 -8.43 -11.01 -5.75
C LYS A 279 -7.48 -10.03 -5.11
N ARG A 280 -6.32 -9.87 -5.76
CA ARG A 280 -5.30 -8.88 -5.44
C ARG A 280 -5.02 -8.01 -6.66
N LYS A 281 -4.94 -6.70 -6.44
CA LYS A 281 -4.34 -5.75 -7.38
C LYS A 281 -3.24 -4.97 -6.66
N ALA A 282 -2.28 -4.48 -7.43
CA ALA A 282 -1.21 -3.66 -6.90
C ALA A 282 -0.77 -2.61 -7.89
N ALA A 283 -0.26 -1.53 -7.33
CA ALA A 283 0.40 -0.47 -8.06
C ALA A 283 1.69 -0.11 -7.31
N LEU A 284 2.74 0.19 -8.08
CA LEU A 284 4.05 0.56 -7.56
C LEU A 284 4.61 1.66 -8.44
N PHE A 285 4.72 2.88 -7.92
CA PHE A 285 5.14 4.04 -8.71
C PHE A 285 5.85 5.08 -7.83
N PRO A 286 6.73 5.90 -8.42
CA PRO A 286 7.36 7.00 -7.70
C PRO A 286 6.36 8.15 -7.51
N ILE A 287 6.48 8.87 -6.39
CA ILE A 287 5.80 10.15 -6.17
C ILE A 287 6.77 11.27 -6.54
N TYR A 288 6.30 12.24 -7.31
CA TYR A 288 7.08 13.40 -7.72
C TYR A 288 6.61 14.67 -6.99
N GLY A 289 7.58 15.50 -6.56
CA GLY A 289 7.32 16.79 -5.91
C GLY A 289 6.92 16.70 -4.43
N GLU A 290 6.31 17.77 -3.91
CA GLU A 290 5.82 17.86 -2.52
C GLU A 290 4.45 17.19 -2.29
N ARG A 291 4.02 16.29 -3.18
CA ARG A 291 2.70 15.65 -3.06
C ARG A 291 2.65 14.71 -1.87
N ASP A 292 1.55 14.76 -1.13
CA ASP A 292 1.32 13.86 -0.02
C ASP A 292 1.03 12.44 -0.55
N PRO A 293 1.75 11.39 -0.07
CA PRO A 293 1.41 10.01 -0.35
C PRO A 293 -0.07 9.65 -0.09
N GLU A 294 -0.70 10.28 0.89
CA GLU A 294 -2.09 10.06 1.26
C GLU A 294 -3.06 10.53 0.15
N ASP A 295 -2.77 11.66 -0.49
CA ASP A 295 -3.55 12.20 -1.61
C ASP A 295 -3.45 11.33 -2.86
N GLU A 296 -2.24 10.81 -3.15
CA GLU A 296 -2.01 9.91 -4.29
C GLU A 296 -2.73 8.57 -4.09
N VAL A 297 -2.80 8.04 -2.86
CA VAL A 297 -3.59 6.85 -2.52
C VAL A 297 -5.07 7.11 -2.74
N THR A 298 -5.58 8.26 -2.26
CA THR A 298 -6.98 8.66 -2.43
C THR A 298 -7.35 8.76 -3.91
N THR A 299 -6.48 9.38 -4.71
CA THR A 299 -6.63 9.49 -6.17
C THR A 299 -6.61 8.12 -6.85
N TYR A 300 -5.73 7.21 -6.42
CA TYR A 300 -5.67 5.85 -6.93
C TYR A 300 -6.99 5.09 -6.67
N ILE A 301 -7.55 5.19 -5.46
CA ILE A 301 -8.84 4.57 -5.11
C ILE A 301 -9.95 5.14 -5.99
N ALA A 302 -9.99 6.47 -6.17
CA ALA A 302 -10.93 7.16 -7.05
C ALA A 302 -10.90 6.60 -8.49
N ARG A 303 -9.70 6.44 -9.07
CA ARG A 303 -9.51 5.90 -10.42
C ARG A 303 -9.83 4.42 -10.51
N PHE A 304 -9.47 3.63 -9.48
CA PHE A 304 -9.64 2.18 -9.46
C PHE A 304 -11.08 1.74 -9.74
N TYR A 305 -12.06 2.45 -9.18
CA TYR A 305 -13.48 2.18 -9.38
C TYR A 305 -14.08 2.88 -10.61
N LYS A 306 -13.43 3.93 -11.15
CA LYS A 306 -13.87 4.62 -12.37
C LYS A 306 -13.45 3.91 -13.66
N GLU A 307 -12.22 3.40 -13.74
CA GLU A 307 -11.63 2.89 -15.00
C GLU A 307 -12.08 1.47 -15.38
N LYS A 308 -12.81 0.76 -14.52
CA LYS A 308 -13.24 -0.62 -14.76
C LYS A 308 -14.64 -0.84 -14.21
N ALA A 309 -15.43 -1.68 -14.87
CA ALA A 309 -16.70 -2.19 -14.35
C ALA A 309 -16.50 -3.12 -13.13
N GLN A 310 -15.77 -2.66 -12.11
CA GLN A 310 -15.67 -3.33 -10.82
C GLN A 310 -17.01 -3.18 -10.11
N VAL A 311 -17.45 -4.26 -9.48
CA VAL A 311 -18.64 -4.23 -8.64
C VAL A 311 -18.28 -3.48 -7.37
N MET A 312 -19.02 -2.40 -7.08
CA MET A 312 -18.83 -1.64 -5.85
C MET A 312 -19.04 -2.55 -4.62
N PRO A 313 -18.10 -2.55 -3.66
CA PRO A 313 -18.27 -3.30 -2.42
C PRO A 313 -19.31 -2.62 -1.52
N ARG A 314 -19.74 -3.31 -0.46
CA ARG A 314 -20.60 -2.73 0.58
C ARG A 314 -19.85 -1.79 1.51
N ALA A 315 -18.54 -1.94 1.63
CA ALA A 315 -17.67 -1.02 2.35
C ALA A 315 -16.23 -1.08 1.82
N ILE A 316 -15.51 0.02 1.94
CA ILE A 316 -14.09 0.12 1.59
C ILE A 316 -13.30 0.32 2.88
N LEU A 317 -12.31 -0.53 3.11
CA LEU A 317 -11.43 -0.43 4.26
C LEU A 317 -10.13 0.27 3.88
N VAL A 318 -9.81 1.36 4.57
CA VAL A 318 -8.61 2.17 4.32
C VAL A 318 -7.90 2.51 5.65
N PRO A 319 -6.59 2.83 5.61
CA PRO A 319 -5.87 3.36 6.78
C PRO A 319 -6.45 4.69 7.27
N ALA A 320 -6.25 5.01 8.54
CA ALA A 320 -6.73 6.26 9.13
C ALA A 320 -6.09 7.52 8.53
N SER A 321 -4.96 7.37 7.84
CA SER A 321 -4.26 8.45 7.15
C SER A 321 -4.91 8.86 5.83
N VAL A 322 -5.77 8.03 5.25
CA VAL A 322 -6.45 8.35 3.98
C VAL A 322 -7.69 9.20 4.27
N ASP A 323 -7.98 10.19 3.41
CA ASP A 323 -9.16 11.03 3.54
C ASP A 323 -10.45 10.22 3.28
N GLN A 324 -11.11 9.86 4.38
CA GLN A 324 -12.35 9.07 4.35
C GLN A 324 -13.56 9.92 3.95
N ALA A 325 -13.54 11.22 4.23
CA ALA A 325 -14.66 12.11 3.93
C ALA A 325 -14.78 12.27 2.40
N LEU A 326 -13.66 12.57 1.75
CA LEU A 326 -13.62 12.70 0.29
C LEU A 326 -14.04 11.40 -0.42
N LEU A 327 -13.56 10.24 0.06
CA LEU A 327 -13.93 8.95 -0.54
C LEU A 327 -15.41 8.59 -0.32
N ALA A 328 -15.98 8.96 0.84
CA ALA A 328 -17.38 8.71 1.14
C ALA A 328 -18.31 9.54 0.25
N GLU A 329 -17.95 10.79 -0.05
CA GLU A 329 -18.67 11.65 -1.00
C GLU A 329 -18.65 11.08 -2.43
N VAL A 330 -17.53 10.50 -2.86
CA VAL A 330 -17.36 10.00 -4.24
C VAL A 330 -18.12 8.70 -4.49
N PHE A 331 -18.21 7.81 -3.51
CA PHE A 331 -18.57 6.41 -3.75
C PHE A 331 -19.90 5.95 -3.15
N GLU A 332 -20.60 6.78 -2.36
CA GLU A 332 -21.86 6.45 -1.69
C GLU A 332 -21.82 5.11 -0.90
N VAL A 333 -20.62 4.67 -0.50
CA VAL A 333 -20.40 3.45 0.28
C VAL A 333 -19.63 3.78 1.56
N PRO A 334 -19.90 3.08 2.67
CA PRO A 334 -19.15 3.23 3.91
C PRO A 334 -17.64 3.06 3.72
N ILE A 335 -16.88 4.10 4.06
CA ILE A 335 -15.42 4.06 4.17
C ILE A 335 -15.07 3.89 5.66
N GLN A 336 -14.26 2.88 5.99
CA GLN A 336 -14.00 2.52 7.39
C GLN A 336 -12.53 2.20 7.64
N THR A 337 -12.02 2.59 8.80
CA THR A 337 -10.75 2.09 9.33
C THR A 337 -10.98 1.10 10.48
N PRO A 338 -10.86 -0.22 10.24
CA PRO A 338 -11.03 -1.20 11.30
C PRO A 338 -9.88 -1.12 12.33
N LEU A 339 -10.23 -1.02 13.61
CA LEU A 339 -9.25 -0.93 14.71
C LEU A 339 -8.93 -2.28 15.37
N ARG A 340 -9.83 -3.27 15.29
CA ARG A 340 -9.67 -4.59 15.93
C ARG A 340 -10.30 -5.72 15.10
N GLY A 341 -10.00 -6.97 15.46
CA GLY A 341 -10.60 -8.17 14.88
C GLY A 341 -10.09 -8.51 13.47
N LYS A 342 -10.85 -9.33 12.74
CA LYS A 342 -10.42 -9.87 11.45
C LYS A 342 -10.29 -8.81 10.34
N LYS A 343 -11.15 -7.78 10.34
CA LYS A 343 -11.06 -6.65 9.39
C LYS A 343 -9.73 -5.90 9.54
N ARG A 344 -9.29 -5.65 10.78
CA ARG A 344 -7.98 -5.04 11.09
C ARG A 344 -6.83 -5.92 10.62
N SER A 345 -6.90 -7.23 10.88
CA SER A 345 -5.88 -8.19 10.41
C SER A 345 -5.73 -8.19 8.88
N MET A 346 -6.81 -8.00 8.12
CA MET A 346 -6.73 -7.90 6.66
C MET A 346 -6.09 -6.58 6.19
N LEU A 347 -6.38 -5.47 6.88
CA LEU A 347 -5.74 -4.17 6.61
C LEU A 347 -4.22 -4.24 6.84
N GLU A 348 -3.78 -4.90 7.93
CA GLU A 348 -2.36 -5.13 8.23
C GLU A 348 -1.70 -6.08 7.23
N LEU A 349 -2.39 -7.13 6.80
CA LEU A 349 -1.88 -8.03 5.77
C LEU A 349 -1.70 -7.30 4.43
N CYS A 350 -2.60 -6.38 4.10
CA CYS A 350 -2.52 -5.54 2.91
C CYS A 350 -1.30 -4.62 2.96
N GLU A 351 -1.07 -3.95 4.10
CA GLU A 351 0.13 -3.14 4.37
C GLU A 351 1.41 -3.95 4.23
N LYS A 352 1.42 -5.15 4.83
CA LYS A 352 2.57 -6.04 4.82
C LYS A 352 2.95 -6.45 3.39
N ASN A 353 1.97 -6.75 2.56
CA ASN A 353 2.22 -7.05 1.14
C ASN A 353 2.73 -5.80 0.39
N ALA A 354 2.22 -4.60 0.71
CA ALA A 354 2.67 -3.34 0.11
C ALA A 354 4.15 -3.09 0.44
N LYS A 355 4.51 -3.24 1.71
CA LYS A 355 5.88 -3.13 2.21
C LYS A 355 6.81 -4.17 1.58
N LEU A 356 6.42 -5.45 1.57
CA LEU A 356 7.24 -6.51 0.97
C LEU A 356 7.54 -6.25 -0.50
N ALA A 357 6.54 -5.79 -1.27
CA ALA A 357 6.74 -5.45 -2.68
C ALA A 357 7.73 -4.28 -2.85
N LEU A 358 7.65 -3.26 -1.99
CA LEU A 358 8.54 -2.10 -2.06
C LEU A 358 9.97 -2.45 -1.60
N ASP A 359 10.10 -3.19 -0.49
CA ASP A 359 11.37 -3.67 0.03
C ASP A 359 12.09 -4.57 -0.99
N GLU A 360 11.35 -5.45 -1.67
CA GLU A 360 11.89 -6.30 -2.74
C GLU A 360 12.50 -5.45 -3.86
N LYS A 361 11.77 -4.42 -4.33
CA LYS A 361 12.24 -3.49 -5.36
C LYS A 361 13.56 -2.84 -4.96
N PHE A 362 13.64 -2.24 -3.76
CA PHE A 362 14.87 -1.58 -3.32
C PHE A 362 16.03 -2.55 -3.10
N ARG A 363 15.77 -3.74 -2.57
CA ARG A 363 16.82 -4.75 -2.41
C ARG A 363 17.34 -5.27 -3.74
N LEU A 364 16.49 -5.44 -4.75
CA LEU A 364 16.92 -5.79 -6.10
C LEU A 364 17.78 -4.68 -6.71
N LEU A 365 17.43 -3.42 -6.49
CA LEU A 365 18.27 -2.27 -6.86
C LEU A 365 19.62 -2.29 -6.13
N GLU A 366 19.63 -2.52 -4.81
CA GLU A 366 20.88 -2.64 -4.03
C GLU A 366 21.76 -3.83 -4.48
N MET A 367 21.15 -4.97 -4.80
CA MET A 367 21.85 -6.18 -5.28
C MET A 367 22.36 -6.04 -6.72
N SER A 368 21.66 -5.29 -7.58
CA SER A 368 22.18 -4.88 -8.90
C SER A 368 23.27 -3.82 -8.76
N THR A 369 23.21 -2.98 -7.71
CA THR A 369 24.29 -2.07 -7.33
C THR A 369 25.55 -2.80 -6.87
N ARG A 370 25.61 -4.13 -6.72
CA ARG A 370 26.91 -4.83 -6.52
C ARG A 370 27.86 -4.68 -7.73
N LYS A 371 27.44 -4.03 -8.81
CA LYS A 371 28.30 -3.39 -9.82
C LYS A 371 28.77 -1.96 -9.42
N THR A 372 28.94 -1.64 -8.13
CA THR A 372 29.28 -0.26 -7.70
C THR A 372 30.62 0.26 -8.23
N LEU A 373 31.57 -0.61 -8.56
CA LEU A 373 32.83 -0.21 -9.19
C LEU A 373 32.58 0.44 -10.56
N GLY A 374 31.72 -0.16 -11.38
CA GLY A 374 31.34 0.41 -12.68
C GLY A 374 30.63 1.76 -12.58
N ALA A 375 29.79 1.98 -11.56
CA ALA A 375 29.12 3.28 -11.37
C ALA A 375 30.09 4.42 -11.02
N ILE A 376 31.14 4.10 -10.26
CA ILE A 376 32.18 5.05 -9.83
C ILE A 376 33.11 5.34 -11.00
N GLU A 377 33.48 4.30 -11.77
CA GLU A 377 34.27 4.43 -13.00
C GLU A 377 33.51 5.23 -14.07
N GLU A 378 32.22 4.95 -14.29
CA GLU A 378 31.36 5.73 -15.17
C GLU A 378 31.28 7.20 -14.73
N LEU A 379 31.09 7.46 -13.43
CA LEU A 379 31.06 8.81 -12.88
C LEU A 379 32.40 9.56 -13.07
N ALA A 380 33.51 8.87 -12.82
CA ALA A 380 34.85 9.42 -13.04
C ALA A 380 35.09 9.75 -14.52
N ASN A 381 34.63 8.87 -15.43
CA ASN A 381 34.71 9.08 -16.88
C ASN A 381 33.84 10.27 -17.34
N TYR A 382 32.62 10.42 -16.82
CA TYR A 382 31.75 11.56 -17.15
C TYR A 382 32.40 12.90 -16.78
N LEU A 383 33.05 12.97 -15.63
CA LEU A 383 33.71 14.18 -15.14
C LEU A 383 35.17 14.31 -15.58
N ASN A 384 35.69 13.33 -16.32
CA ASN A 384 37.09 13.26 -16.75
C ASN A 384 38.08 13.42 -15.58
N ILE A 385 37.85 12.69 -14.49
CA ILE A 385 38.69 12.65 -13.28
C ILE A 385 39.27 11.24 -13.07
N ASP A 386 40.39 11.14 -12.36
CA ASP A 386 41.12 9.86 -12.20
C ASP A 386 40.32 8.80 -11.43
N LYS A 387 39.57 9.21 -10.39
CA LYS A 387 38.75 8.32 -9.56
C LYS A 387 37.68 9.11 -8.80
N ALA A 388 36.60 8.42 -8.42
CA ALA A 388 35.53 8.98 -7.61
C ALA A 388 35.18 8.05 -6.41
N GLU A 389 36.18 7.43 -5.79
CA GLU A 389 35.96 6.45 -4.73
C GLU A 389 35.52 7.08 -3.41
N TYR A 390 36.04 8.26 -3.09
CA TYR A 390 35.68 9.04 -1.91
C TYR A 390 34.98 10.33 -2.32
N ILE A 391 33.66 10.37 -2.10
CA ILE A 391 32.81 11.49 -2.48
C ILE A 391 32.25 12.17 -1.23
N GLU A 392 32.38 13.48 -1.14
CA GLU A 392 31.65 14.32 -0.17
C GLU A 392 30.57 15.12 -0.90
N ALA A 393 29.32 15.03 -0.43
CA ALA A 393 28.22 15.78 -1.02
C ALA A 393 27.59 16.74 -0.01
N PHE A 394 27.26 17.95 -0.47
CA PHE A 394 26.76 19.05 0.35
C PHE A 394 25.40 19.54 -0.15
N ASP A 395 24.47 19.77 0.78
CA ASP A 395 23.20 20.48 0.56
C ASP A 395 23.11 21.68 1.51
N HIS A 396 22.62 22.80 1.00
CA HIS A 396 22.42 24.06 1.73
C HIS A 396 20.92 24.36 1.76
N SER A 397 20.31 24.24 2.93
CA SER A 397 18.89 24.51 3.09
C SER A 397 18.69 25.75 3.98
N ASN A 398 18.01 26.77 3.44
CA ASN A 398 17.75 28.05 4.11
C ASN A 398 16.42 28.02 4.89
N ILE A 399 16.39 28.65 6.06
CA ILE A 399 15.17 28.94 6.83
C ILE A 399 14.87 30.43 6.66
N GLN A 400 13.67 30.79 6.20
CA GLN A 400 13.19 32.16 6.33
C GLN A 400 13.17 32.55 7.82
N GLY A 401 14.12 33.36 8.25
CA GLY A 401 14.05 34.10 9.52
C GLY A 401 14.97 33.70 10.68
N SER A 402 15.75 32.61 10.65
CA SER A 402 16.99 32.47 11.47
C SER A 402 17.64 31.07 11.39
N HIS A 403 18.92 31.06 11.00
CA HIS A 403 19.89 29.93 10.95
C HIS A 403 19.84 29.03 9.72
N SER A 404 20.67 29.35 8.72
CA SER A 404 20.98 28.46 7.60
C SER A 404 21.82 27.26 8.04
N VAL A 405 21.54 26.11 7.44
CA VAL A 405 22.17 24.83 7.77
C VAL A 405 22.65 24.17 6.50
N SER A 406 23.85 23.60 6.56
CA SER A 406 24.31 22.64 5.56
C SER A 406 24.42 21.21 6.11
N GLY A 407 23.97 20.24 5.31
CA GLY A 407 24.19 18.82 5.52
C GLY A 407 25.30 18.32 4.61
N MET A 408 26.20 17.49 5.15
CA MET A 408 27.25 16.81 4.39
C MET A 408 27.12 15.30 4.58
N VAL A 409 27.06 14.58 3.48
CA VAL A 409 27.08 13.11 3.44
C VAL A 409 28.35 12.63 2.76
N VAL A 410 28.79 11.43 3.13
CA VAL A 410 30.05 10.86 2.65
C VAL A 410 29.77 9.52 2.00
N TYR A 411 30.33 9.30 0.82
CA TYR A 411 30.30 8.03 0.12
C TYR A 411 31.74 7.52 -0.05
N ARG A 412 31.96 6.24 0.26
CA ARG A 412 33.21 5.52 0.03
C ARG A 412 32.92 4.28 -0.80
N GLN A 413 33.63 4.11 -1.90
CA GLN A 413 33.42 3.03 -2.87
C GLN A 413 31.94 2.89 -3.25
N GLY A 414 31.29 4.03 -3.50
CA GLY A 414 29.89 4.12 -3.91
C GLY A 414 28.86 3.71 -2.85
N LYS A 415 29.28 3.56 -1.58
CA LYS A 415 28.41 3.26 -0.43
C LYS A 415 28.41 4.40 0.59
N PRO A 416 27.28 4.67 1.26
CA PRO A 416 27.21 5.72 2.27
C PRO A 416 28.02 5.37 3.52
N ASP A 417 28.97 6.22 3.88
CA ASP A 417 29.70 6.19 5.15
C ASP A 417 29.03 7.12 6.18
N ARG A 418 27.96 6.61 6.79
CA ARG A 418 27.13 7.36 7.74
C ARG A 418 27.88 7.87 8.97
N LYS A 419 28.99 7.24 9.35
CA LYS A 419 29.82 7.69 10.50
C LYS A 419 30.53 9.01 10.19
N SER A 420 30.78 9.27 8.92
CA SER A 420 31.50 10.45 8.44
C SER A 420 30.58 11.62 8.07
N TYR A 421 29.26 11.47 8.18
CA TYR A 421 28.31 12.55 7.91
C TYR A 421 28.48 13.70 8.91
N ARG A 422 28.33 14.94 8.44
CA ARG A 422 28.52 16.13 9.27
C ARG A 422 27.43 17.16 9.00
N LYS A 423 27.06 17.90 10.05
CA LYS A 423 26.09 18.98 9.97
C LYS A 423 26.78 20.29 10.29
N PHE A 424 26.52 21.32 9.50
CA PHE A 424 27.15 22.61 9.62
C PHE A 424 26.09 23.67 9.93
N LYS A 425 26.16 24.23 11.13
CA LYS A 425 25.46 25.48 11.44
C LYS A 425 26.29 26.65 10.88
N ILE A 426 25.67 27.47 10.03
CA ILE A 426 26.29 28.68 9.46
C ILE A 426 26.24 29.78 10.53
N LYS A 427 27.37 30.45 10.76
CA LYS A 427 27.52 31.43 11.86
C LYS A 427 27.87 32.83 11.36
N THR A 428 28.61 32.95 10.27
CA THR A 428 29.26 34.21 9.87
C THR A 428 28.52 34.96 8.76
N VAL A 429 27.58 34.32 8.08
CA VAL A 429 26.81 34.92 6.99
C VAL A 429 25.44 35.36 7.47
N THR A 430 25.07 36.60 7.15
CA THR A 430 23.75 37.18 7.40
C THR A 430 22.99 37.33 6.08
N GLY A 431 21.70 36.98 6.07
CA GLY A 431 20.87 36.99 4.86
C GLY A 431 20.93 35.70 4.05
N SER A 432 20.23 35.67 2.91
CA SER A 432 20.14 34.51 2.01
C SER A 432 21.22 34.55 0.94
N ASN A 433 22.50 34.53 1.33
CA ASN A 433 23.63 34.53 0.39
C ASN A 433 24.21 33.12 0.23
N GLU A 434 23.73 32.40 -0.78
CA GLU A 434 24.11 31.00 -1.07
C GLU A 434 25.62 30.84 -1.32
N PHE A 435 26.24 31.80 -2.03
CA PHE A 435 27.67 31.78 -2.32
C PHE A 435 28.50 31.82 -1.02
N ALA A 436 28.22 32.78 -0.15
CA ALA A 436 28.92 32.92 1.13
C ALA A 436 28.64 31.74 2.08
N HIS A 437 27.44 31.16 2.05
CA HIS A 437 27.08 29.96 2.81
C HIS A 437 27.95 28.77 2.42
N THR A 438 28.12 28.54 1.11
CA THR A 438 29.00 27.50 0.60
C THR A 438 30.45 27.76 1.01
N GLN A 439 30.96 28.98 0.83
CA GLN A 439 32.35 29.30 1.20
C GLN A 439 32.64 29.02 2.69
N GLU A 440 31.75 29.40 3.62
CA GLU A 440 31.94 29.14 5.06
C GLU A 440 32.05 27.63 5.35
N VAL A 441 31.17 26.83 4.77
CA VAL A 441 31.10 25.38 5.01
C VAL A 441 32.32 24.66 4.45
N ILE A 442 32.66 24.94 3.19
CA ILE A 442 33.81 24.37 2.48
C ILE A 442 35.10 24.73 3.22
N ARG A 443 35.32 26.02 3.52
CA ARG A 443 36.49 26.49 4.26
C ARG A 443 36.62 25.75 5.59
N ARG A 444 35.56 25.69 6.38
CA ARG A 444 35.59 25.03 7.70
C ARG A 444 35.85 23.52 7.61
N ARG A 445 35.35 22.84 6.58
CA ARG A 445 35.57 21.40 6.39
C ARG A 445 37.02 21.12 5.99
N TYR A 446 37.50 21.79 4.96
CA TYR A 446 38.80 21.46 4.37
C TYR A 446 39.99 22.04 5.14
N THR A 447 39.87 23.21 5.78
CA THR A 447 40.91 23.67 6.72
C THR A 447 41.09 22.69 7.89
N ARG A 448 40.00 22.07 8.35
CA ARG A 448 40.07 21.06 9.40
C ARG A 448 40.71 19.76 8.91
N LEU A 449 40.35 19.29 7.71
CA LEU A 449 40.97 18.10 7.12
C LEU A 449 42.47 18.29 6.91
N LEU A 450 42.90 19.45 6.43
CA LEU A 450 44.31 19.82 6.29
C LEU A 450 45.03 19.82 7.64
N LYS A 451 44.43 20.41 8.67
CA LYS A 451 45.01 20.44 10.02
C LYS A 451 45.12 19.06 10.66
N GLU A 452 44.19 18.17 10.36
CA GLU A 452 44.16 16.79 10.86
C GLU A 452 44.96 15.82 9.98
N GLU A 453 45.63 16.30 8.92
CA GLU A 453 46.34 15.49 7.90
C GLU A 453 45.48 14.33 7.38
N ALA A 454 44.17 14.57 7.29
CA ALA A 454 43.20 13.57 6.89
C ALA A 454 43.07 13.48 5.37
N ILE A 455 42.69 12.31 4.88
CA ILE A 455 42.48 12.06 3.44
C ILE A 455 41.42 13.01 2.90
N LEU A 456 41.72 13.66 1.77
CA LEU A 456 40.80 14.52 1.01
C LEU A 456 39.89 13.68 0.11
N PRO A 457 38.66 14.15 -0.20
CA PRO A 457 37.81 13.49 -1.17
C PRO A 457 38.40 13.51 -2.58
N ASP A 458 38.06 12.49 -3.37
CA ASP A 458 38.39 12.43 -4.80
C ASP A 458 37.40 13.31 -5.60
N LEU A 459 36.19 13.53 -5.09
CA LEU A 459 35.15 14.35 -5.72
C LEU A 459 34.26 15.04 -4.67
N ILE A 460 33.95 16.31 -4.91
CA ILE A 460 32.99 17.10 -4.14
C ILE A 460 31.73 17.33 -4.98
N LEU A 461 30.57 16.98 -4.45
CA LEU A 461 29.28 17.19 -5.10
C LEU A 461 28.46 18.27 -4.38
N MET A 462 28.03 19.28 -5.12
CA MET A 462 27.18 20.36 -4.60
C MET A 462 25.74 20.12 -5.07
N ASP A 463 24.78 20.03 -4.14
CA ASP A 463 23.34 20.05 -4.45
C ASP A 463 22.90 21.49 -4.75
N GLY A 464 23.29 21.97 -5.93
CA GLY A 464 23.11 23.35 -6.34
C GLY A 464 23.68 23.60 -7.73
N GLY A 465 23.39 24.78 -8.26
CA GLY A 465 23.86 25.21 -9.58
C GLY A 465 25.28 25.76 -9.57
N ILE A 466 25.58 26.54 -10.61
CA ILE A 466 26.92 27.12 -10.84
C ILE A 466 27.41 28.01 -9.69
N ILE A 467 26.50 28.66 -8.95
CA ILE A 467 26.84 29.55 -7.84
C ILE A 467 27.55 28.77 -6.72
N GLN A 468 26.99 27.64 -6.32
CA GLN A 468 27.54 26.77 -5.27
C GLN A 468 28.85 26.13 -5.72
N VAL A 469 28.93 25.70 -6.98
CA VAL A 469 30.14 25.10 -7.54
C VAL A 469 31.30 26.10 -7.57
N ARG A 470 31.06 27.32 -8.07
CA ARG A 470 32.08 28.40 -8.08
C ARG A 470 32.52 28.79 -6.66
N ALA A 471 31.59 28.86 -5.72
CA ALA A 471 31.89 29.18 -4.32
C ALA A 471 32.81 28.14 -3.67
N ALA A 472 32.55 26.85 -3.93
CA ALA A 472 33.39 25.78 -3.44
C ALA A 472 34.78 25.81 -4.09
N ARG A 473 34.85 25.99 -5.42
CA ARG A 473 36.10 26.07 -6.17
C ARG A 473 36.98 27.22 -5.69
N ASP A 474 36.41 28.41 -5.54
CA ASP A 474 37.12 29.61 -5.08
C ASP A 474 37.85 29.39 -3.74
N VAL A 475 37.18 28.76 -2.76
CA VAL A 475 37.80 28.44 -1.47
C VAL A 475 38.87 27.36 -1.59
N LEU A 476 38.60 26.30 -2.37
CA LEU A 476 39.54 25.20 -2.51
C LEU A 476 40.83 25.66 -3.19
N GLU A 477 40.73 26.39 -4.30
CA GLU A 477 41.88 26.81 -5.11
C GLU A 477 42.57 28.04 -4.52
N ASN A 478 41.84 29.14 -4.32
CA ASN A 478 42.45 30.44 -4.01
C ASN A 478 42.80 30.60 -2.52
N GLU A 479 42.13 29.88 -1.61
CA GLU A 479 42.40 29.98 -0.17
C GLU A 479 43.17 28.78 0.39
N LEU A 480 42.87 27.56 -0.07
CA LEU A 480 43.43 26.33 0.48
C LEU A 480 44.45 25.64 -0.43
N ASN A 481 44.63 26.12 -1.66
CA ASN A 481 45.53 25.55 -2.66
C ASN A 481 45.30 24.04 -2.90
N LEU A 482 44.03 23.66 -3.01
CA LEU A 482 43.54 22.29 -3.26
C LEU A 482 42.97 22.18 -4.67
N MET A 483 43.34 21.11 -5.38
CA MET A 483 42.89 20.80 -6.74
C MET A 483 41.81 19.70 -6.75
N THR A 484 41.00 19.60 -5.70
CA THR A 484 39.97 18.57 -5.61
C THR A 484 38.82 18.88 -6.57
N PRO A 485 38.43 17.93 -7.46
CA PRO A 485 37.32 18.13 -8.38
C PRO A 485 36.00 18.46 -7.68
N VAL A 486 35.26 19.43 -8.24
CA VAL A 486 33.94 19.85 -7.78
C VAL A 486 32.94 19.72 -8.93
N ALA A 487 31.77 19.15 -8.67
CA ALA A 487 30.66 19.12 -9.62
C ALA A 487 29.33 19.49 -8.96
N GLY A 488 28.44 20.09 -9.75
CA GLY A 488 27.08 20.45 -9.33
C GLY A 488 26.07 19.38 -9.75
N MET A 489 25.13 19.06 -8.87
CA MET A 489 23.97 18.20 -9.17
C MET A 489 22.79 19.08 -9.56
N VAL A 490 22.59 19.30 -10.87
CA VAL A 490 21.58 20.22 -11.38
C VAL A 490 20.25 19.50 -11.63
N LYS A 491 19.16 20.09 -11.15
CA LYS A 491 17.78 19.64 -11.40
C LYS A 491 17.27 20.30 -12.68
N ASP A 492 16.58 19.55 -13.55
CA ASP A 492 15.87 20.11 -14.70
C ASP A 492 14.58 20.86 -14.29
N ASP A 493 13.96 21.56 -15.26
CA ASP A 493 12.69 22.29 -15.10
C ASP A 493 11.50 21.39 -14.68
N HIS A 494 11.68 20.07 -14.67
CA HIS A 494 10.72 19.05 -14.22
C HIS A 494 11.15 18.34 -12.92
N HIS A 495 12.08 18.93 -12.17
CA HIS A 495 12.58 18.43 -10.88
C HIS A 495 13.23 17.03 -10.93
N ARG A 496 13.84 16.64 -12.06
CA ARG A 496 14.68 15.45 -12.17
C ARG A 496 16.15 15.86 -12.19
N THR A 497 17.01 15.15 -11.47
CA THR A 497 18.46 15.22 -11.68
C THR A 497 18.72 14.81 -13.13
N ALA A 498 19.21 15.71 -13.98
CA ALA A 498 19.33 15.44 -15.42
C ALA A 498 20.78 15.57 -15.92
N ALA A 499 21.63 16.31 -15.23
CA ALA A 499 23.01 16.53 -15.66
C ALA A 499 23.92 16.83 -14.46
N LEU A 500 25.20 16.53 -14.63
CA LEU A 500 26.26 17.08 -13.78
C LEU A 500 26.72 18.41 -14.37
N LEU A 501 27.06 19.36 -13.51
CA LEU A 501 27.76 20.56 -13.91
C LEU A 501 29.24 20.38 -13.58
N ASP A 502 30.09 20.32 -14.60
CA ASP A 502 31.55 20.27 -14.41
C ASP A 502 32.03 21.59 -13.81
N GLY A 503 32.71 21.54 -12.67
CA GLY A 503 33.18 22.74 -11.97
C GLY A 503 34.35 23.45 -12.64
N TYR A 504 35.03 22.85 -13.61
CA TYR A 504 36.11 23.50 -14.37
C TYR A 504 35.62 24.08 -15.68
N LYS A 505 34.90 23.27 -16.48
CA LYS A 505 34.36 23.72 -17.76
C LYS A 505 33.12 24.59 -17.63
N GLU A 506 32.44 24.52 -16.47
CA GLU A 506 31.15 25.17 -16.21
C GLU A 506 30.07 24.78 -17.23
N GLU A 507 30.22 23.58 -17.80
CA GLU A 507 29.34 22.99 -18.81
C GLU A 507 28.52 21.85 -18.20
N LEU A 508 27.31 21.65 -18.73
CA LEU A 508 26.48 20.51 -18.38
C LEU A 508 27.02 19.26 -19.05
N VAL A 509 27.36 18.26 -18.25
CA VAL A 509 27.73 16.93 -18.67
C VAL A 509 26.45 16.08 -18.73
N PRO A 510 25.99 15.67 -19.93
CA PRO A 510 24.83 14.81 -20.06
C PRO A 510 25.15 13.42 -19.52
N VAL A 511 24.40 12.98 -18.52
CA VAL A 511 24.52 11.64 -17.94
C VAL A 511 23.37 10.79 -18.49
N ASP A 512 23.66 9.60 -19.01
CA ASP A 512 22.61 8.70 -19.50
C ASP A 512 21.67 8.31 -18.34
N PRO A 513 20.35 8.58 -18.43
CA PRO A 513 19.37 8.21 -17.40
C PRO A 513 19.31 6.71 -17.08
N HIS A 514 19.82 5.85 -17.97
CA HIS A 514 19.92 4.41 -17.78
C HIS A 514 21.28 3.96 -17.20
N SER A 515 22.25 4.87 -17.05
CA SER A 515 23.59 4.56 -16.52
C SER A 515 23.58 4.30 -15.02
N GLN A 516 24.60 3.56 -14.54
CA GLN A 516 24.74 3.30 -13.11
C GLN A 516 25.26 4.55 -12.37
N ALA A 517 26.06 5.39 -13.04
CA ALA A 517 26.46 6.70 -12.53
C ALA A 517 25.25 7.59 -12.22
N PHE A 518 24.25 7.64 -13.10
CA PHE A 518 23.03 8.42 -12.90
C PHE A 518 22.30 8.03 -11.61
N HIS A 519 22.09 6.73 -11.40
CA HIS A 519 21.46 6.23 -10.17
C HIS A 519 22.31 6.44 -8.91
N LEU A 520 23.64 6.45 -9.03
CA LEU A 520 24.52 6.79 -7.92
C LEU A 520 24.35 8.27 -7.53
N ILE A 521 24.36 9.18 -8.51
CA ILE A 521 24.18 10.62 -8.29
C ILE A 521 22.82 10.89 -7.64
N GLN A 522 21.72 10.32 -8.16
CA GLN A 522 20.39 10.47 -7.58
C GLN A 522 20.33 10.03 -6.11
N ARG A 523 20.94 8.89 -5.78
CA ARG A 523 20.99 8.41 -4.39
C ARG A 523 21.80 9.33 -3.48
N ILE A 524 22.91 9.87 -3.96
CA ILE A 524 23.71 10.83 -3.20
C ILE A 524 22.90 12.11 -2.95
N GLN A 525 22.21 12.61 -3.98
CA GLN A 525 21.37 13.81 -3.90
C GLN A 525 20.19 13.63 -2.93
N GLU A 526 19.45 12.53 -3.04
CA GLU A 526 18.37 12.20 -2.12
C GLU A 526 18.87 12.06 -0.67
N GLU A 527 20.02 11.43 -0.47
CA GLU A 527 20.59 11.19 0.86
C GLU A 527 21.09 12.49 1.51
N VAL A 528 21.75 13.37 0.76
CA VAL A 528 22.21 14.67 1.28
C VAL A 528 21.03 15.58 1.61
N HIS A 529 20.02 15.61 0.75
CA HIS A 529 18.79 16.37 0.96
C HIS A 529 18.01 15.88 2.18
N ARG A 530 17.81 14.55 2.30
CA ARG A 530 17.21 13.91 3.48
C ARG A 530 17.98 14.26 4.75
N TYR A 531 19.31 14.22 4.69
CA TYR A 531 20.17 14.51 5.83
C TYR A 531 20.06 15.98 6.28
N ALA A 532 20.01 16.92 5.34
CA ALA A 532 19.77 18.33 5.61
C ALA A 532 18.38 18.60 6.20
N ILE A 533 17.30 18.07 5.62
CA ILE A 533 15.93 18.20 6.13
C ILE A 533 15.77 17.65 7.54
N SER A 534 16.39 16.50 7.83
CA SER A 534 16.33 15.90 9.18
C SER A 534 16.87 16.85 10.26
N TYR A 535 17.83 17.71 9.91
CA TYR A 535 18.35 18.71 10.82
C TYR A 535 17.43 19.92 10.95
N HIS A 536 16.79 20.35 9.86
CA HIS A 536 15.77 21.40 9.91
C HIS A 536 14.67 21.08 10.91
N ARG A 537 14.18 19.84 10.90
CA ARG A 537 13.19 19.37 11.90
C ARG A 537 13.74 19.44 13.33
N GLN A 538 15.00 19.05 13.55
CA GLN A 538 15.65 19.11 14.87
C GLN A 538 15.89 20.56 15.36
N VAL A 539 16.26 21.48 14.47
CA VAL A 539 16.51 22.90 14.81
C VAL A 539 15.22 23.67 15.00
N ARG A 540 14.20 23.47 14.15
CA ARG A 540 12.87 24.09 14.31
C ARG A 540 12.21 23.69 15.61
N ALA A 541 12.23 22.40 15.95
CA ALA A 541 11.75 21.92 17.24
C ALA A 541 12.45 22.68 18.39
N LYS A 542 13.78 22.78 18.38
CA LYS A 542 14.50 23.50 19.44
C LYS A 542 14.22 25.01 19.50
N SER A 543 14.07 25.71 18.38
CA SER A 543 13.89 27.17 18.36
C SER A 543 12.46 27.62 18.67
N GLN A 544 11.45 26.92 18.14
CA GLN A 544 10.04 27.25 18.34
C GLN A 544 9.59 26.95 19.78
N TYR A 545 10.19 25.93 20.40
CA TYR A 545 9.96 25.59 21.81
C TYR A 545 10.79 26.42 22.81
N ALA A 546 11.88 27.07 22.38
CA ALA A 546 12.58 28.02 23.26
C ALA A 546 11.80 29.34 23.36
N SER A 547 11.34 29.87 22.22
CA SER A 547 10.70 31.18 22.12
C SER A 547 9.42 31.34 22.96
N ARG A 548 8.59 30.29 23.11
CA ARG A 548 7.34 30.40 23.89
C ARG A 548 7.57 30.44 25.40
N LEU A 549 8.60 29.76 25.90
CA LEU A 549 8.96 29.82 27.33
C LEU A 549 9.70 31.12 27.67
N ASP A 550 10.47 31.67 26.73
CA ASP A 550 11.20 32.93 26.89
C ASP A 550 10.28 34.17 26.94
N GLN A 551 9.06 34.06 26.41
CA GLN A 551 8.05 35.12 26.46
C GLN A 551 7.31 35.20 27.82
N ILE A 552 7.50 34.21 28.69
CA ILE A 552 6.79 34.14 29.97
C ILE A 552 7.58 34.93 31.01
N GLU A 553 6.98 36.01 31.50
CA GLU A 553 7.57 36.88 32.51
C GLU A 553 7.93 36.08 33.79
N GLY A 554 9.23 36.11 34.14
CA GLY A 554 9.79 35.34 35.26
C GLY A 554 10.45 34.00 34.87
N VAL A 555 10.38 33.60 33.60
CA VAL A 555 11.06 32.40 33.07
C VAL A 555 12.38 32.80 32.39
N GLY A 556 13.45 32.86 33.18
CA GLY A 556 14.79 33.09 32.66
C GLY A 556 15.45 31.83 32.02
N PRO A 557 16.64 31.98 31.41
CA PRO A 557 17.36 30.89 30.73
C PRO A 557 17.62 29.66 31.60
N VAL A 558 17.85 29.88 32.90
CA VAL A 558 18.11 28.82 33.90
C VAL A 558 16.85 28.00 34.17
N THR A 559 15.72 28.68 34.38
CA THR A 559 14.41 28.05 34.61
C THR A 559 13.94 27.28 33.37
N ARG A 560 14.09 27.89 32.17
CA ARG A 560 13.80 27.24 30.88
C ARG A 560 14.60 25.95 30.69
N ASN A 561 15.90 25.99 30.94
CA ASN A 561 16.76 24.81 30.78
C ASN A 561 16.39 23.70 31.78
N LYS A 562 16.00 24.03 33.02
CA LYS A 562 15.50 23.04 33.99
C LYS A 562 14.22 22.35 33.50
N LEU A 563 13.27 23.13 33.00
CA LEU A 563 12.01 22.61 32.46
C LEU A 563 12.24 21.70 31.25
N LEU A 564 13.03 22.15 30.27
CA LEU A 564 13.32 21.37 29.06
C LEU A 564 14.14 20.11 29.35
N LYS A 565 15.08 20.16 30.32
CA LYS A 565 15.89 19.00 30.70
C LYS A 565 15.04 17.93 31.40
N HIS A 566 14.08 18.34 32.22
CA HIS A 566 13.22 17.41 32.98
C HIS A 566 12.08 16.86 32.12
N PHE A 567 11.29 17.73 31.49
CA PHE A 567 10.07 17.36 30.77
C PHE A 567 10.29 17.03 29.29
N LYS A 568 11.48 17.32 28.73
CA LYS A 568 11.93 17.01 27.36
C LYS A 568 11.18 17.69 26.21
N SER A 569 9.91 18.07 26.39
CA SER A 569 9.08 18.74 25.37
C SER A 569 8.08 19.71 26.01
N ILE A 570 7.63 20.72 25.27
CA ILE A 570 6.59 21.66 25.76
C ILE A 570 5.27 20.94 26.04
N LYS A 571 4.87 19.97 25.21
CA LYS A 571 3.62 19.23 25.42
C LYS A 571 3.60 18.53 26.79
N ASN A 572 4.75 18.03 27.23
CA ASN A 572 4.88 17.44 28.56
C ASN A 572 4.91 18.48 29.69
N ILE A 573 5.44 19.69 29.43
CA ILE A 573 5.38 20.81 30.38
C ILE A 573 3.93 21.30 30.52
N GLN A 574 3.18 21.32 29.43
CA GLN A 574 1.78 21.74 29.37
C GLN A 574 0.85 20.83 30.18
N THR A 575 1.13 19.52 30.22
CA THR A 575 0.40 18.53 31.02
C THR A 575 0.96 18.35 32.44
N ALA A 576 2.09 19.00 32.76
CA ALA A 576 2.73 18.85 34.07
C ALA A 576 1.98 19.65 35.14
N SER A 577 1.87 19.07 36.33
CA SER A 577 1.23 19.73 37.45
C SER A 577 2.09 20.86 38.02
N ILE A 578 1.45 21.87 38.61
CA ILE A 578 2.14 23.00 39.27
C ILE A 578 3.11 22.48 40.35
N GLU A 579 2.75 21.43 41.09
CA GLU A 579 3.59 20.83 42.12
C GLU A 579 4.82 20.10 41.56
N GLU A 580 4.73 19.48 40.38
CA GLU A 580 5.90 18.91 39.70
C GLU A 580 6.89 19.99 39.23
N MET A 581 6.38 21.13 38.75
CA MET A 581 7.24 22.28 38.41
C MET A 581 7.92 22.86 39.65
N ARG A 582 7.24 22.88 40.80
CA ARG A 582 7.81 23.36 42.07
C ARG A 582 8.94 22.47 42.58
N LYS A 583 8.87 21.15 42.37
CA LYS A 583 9.97 20.21 42.70
C LYS A 583 11.29 20.52 41.97
N LEU A 584 11.24 21.27 40.86
CA LEU A 584 12.43 21.74 40.13
C LEU A 584 13.02 23.05 40.68
N GLY A 585 12.48 23.56 41.79
CA GLY A 585 12.89 24.83 42.40
C GLY A 585 12.29 26.05 41.69
N ILE A 586 11.15 25.89 41.02
CA ILE A 586 10.42 26.99 40.39
C ILE A 586 9.40 27.54 41.39
N THR A 587 9.36 28.86 41.57
CA THR A 587 8.44 29.49 42.50
C THR A 587 7.00 29.32 42.03
N ARG A 588 6.07 29.19 42.99
CA ARG A 588 4.64 28.97 42.71
C ARG A 588 4.03 29.99 41.73
N PRO A 589 4.33 31.30 41.82
CA PRO A 589 3.81 32.29 40.86
C PRO A 589 4.30 32.06 39.43
N VAL A 590 5.57 31.68 39.25
CA VAL A 590 6.16 31.41 37.94
C VAL A 590 5.61 30.11 37.34
N ALA A 591 5.43 29.07 38.15
CA ALA A 591 4.82 27.81 37.72
C ALA A 591 3.35 27.99 37.27
N GLN A 592 2.58 28.85 37.96
CA GLN A 592 1.22 29.21 37.56
C GLN A 592 1.18 29.98 36.23
N LYS A 593 2.07 30.98 36.06
CA LYS A 593 2.20 31.72 34.79
C LYS A 593 2.57 30.80 33.62
N ILE A 594 3.48 29.84 33.84
CA ILE A 594 3.85 28.83 32.83
C ILE A 594 2.63 27.99 32.43
N HIS A 595 1.89 27.48 33.41
CA HIS A 595 0.74 26.62 33.15
C HIS A 595 -0.40 27.38 32.43
N GLN A 596 -0.67 28.63 32.82
CA GLN A 596 -1.68 29.49 32.17
C GLN A 596 -1.27 29.87 30.74
N SER A 597 -0.02 30.28 30.52
CA SER A 597 0.45 30.68 29.20
C SER A 597 0.50 29.51 28.19
N LEU A 598 0.65 28.28 28.68
CA LEU A 598 0.69 27.07 27.83
C LEU A 598 -0.69 26.40 27.66
N ASN A 599 -1.66 26.70 28.53
CA ASN A 599 -3.05 26.24 28.45
C ASN A 599 -4.02 27.44 28.49
N PRO A 600 -4.14 28.21 27.40
CA PRO A 600 -5.16 29.25 27.34
C PRO A 600 -6.54 28.58 27.40
N SER A 601 -7.34 28.94 28.42
CA SER A 601 -8.76 28.65 28.44
C SER A 601 -9.46 29.55 27.43
N ASP A 602 -10.30 28.98 26.56
CA ASP A 602 -11.31 29.75 25.81
C ASP A 602 -12.26 30.40 26.82
N THR A 603 -11.91 31.59 27.27
CA THR A 603 -12.83 32.49 27.97
C THR A 603 -13.11 33.64 27.01
N VAL A 604 -14.30 33.55 26.43
CA VAL A 604 -15.04 34.63 25.80
C VAL A 604 -15.00 35.86 26.69
N ASP A 605 -14.54 36.97 26.12
CA ASP A 605 -15.21 38.27 26.13
C ASP A 605 -14.92 38.98 24.81
#